data_AF-A0A183K8J3-F1
#
_entry.id   AF-A0A183K8J3-F1
#
_cell.length_a   1.000
_cell.length_b   1.000
_cell.length_c   1.000
_cell.angle_alpha   90.00
_cell.angle_beta   90.00
_cell.angle_gamma   90.00
#
_symmetry.space_group_name_H-M   'P 1'
#
loop_
_entity.id
_entity.type
_entity.pdbx_description
1 polymer ?
#
loop_
_entity_poly.entity_id
_entity_poly.type
_entity_poly.pdbx_seq_one_letter_code
_entity_poly.pdbx_strand_id
1 'polypeptide(L)'
;MNKADPLCVQLLKSLILCSEKAAVIARTIKRQTGIFQTLVQVKDSTEANLRFSVDVKTLADVLIQEVVKYDLNLLFPGFNNSVFGEENNRFSGSSGKTVTIQLSSRENLADLLVDVLGNDLDFANQLSEICFRPLESFQTQFSVCNIWEDLISNCNSLFKITDIKYSDIGTFGVWIDPIDSTADYAQDQFDKFHFISTNSSSTHLSGIELDNLNQINHFFDNPTSLIRFYHGSLINVTILLGLFDYSNGLPLIGVINQPFYLNNIINSLNNDNHLSTDEIK
;
A
#
# COMPACT_ATOMS: atom_id res chain seq x y z
N MET A 1 -11.89 -12.76 10.96
CA MET A 1 -12.58 -13.17 9.70
C MET A 1 -13.71 -14.14 10.02
N ASN A 2 -14.89 -14.02 9.41
CA ASN A 2 -15.99 -14.99 9.61
C ASN A 2 -15.77 -16.21 8.69
N LYS A 3 -15.57 -17.40 9.26
CA LYS A 3 -15.32 -18.63 8.49
C LYS A 3 -16.53 -19.10 7.68
N ALA A 4 -17.71 -18.55 7.94
CA ALA A 4 -18.93 -18.86 7.19
C ALA A 4 -19.06 -18.06 5.87
N ASP A 5 -18.23 -17.04 5.66
CA ASP A 5 -18.25 -16.27 4.41
C ASP A 5 -17.76 -17.14 3.24
N PRO A 6 -18.27 -16.96 2.01
CA PRO A 6 -17.74 -17.66 0.83
C PRO A 6 -16.24 -17.39 0.65
N LEU A 7 -15.49 -18.33 0.06
CA LEU A 7 -14.03 -18.26 0.01
C LEU A 7 -13.49 -16.99 -0.68
N CYS A 8 -14.10 -16.57 -1.79
CA CYS A 8 -13.74 -15.33 -2.48
C CYS A 8 -13.88 -14.07 -1.61
N VAL A 9 -14.81 -14.09 -0.66
CA VAL A 9 -15.07 -13.01 0.29
C VAL A 9 -13.98 -12.95 1.34
N GLN A 10 -13.63 -14.13 1.87
CA GLN A 10 -12.51 -14.26 2.77
C GLN A 10 -11.23 -13.73 2.11
N LEU A 11 -10.97 -14.15 0.86
CA LEU A 11 -9.83 -13.66 0.08
C LEU A 11 -9.87 -12.15 -0.13
N LEU A 12 -11.00 -11.55 -0.55
CA LEU A 12 -11.10 -10.09 -0.71
C LEU A 12 -10.80 -9.35 0.59
N LYS A 13 -11.39 -9.79 1.71
CA LYS A 13 -11.13 -9.19 3.03
C LYS A 13 -9.66 -9.32 3.41
N SER A 14 -9.04 -10.48 3.17
CA SER A 14 -7.60 -10.69 3.38
C SER A 14 -6.76 -9.77 2.51
N LEU A 15 -7.06 -9.64 1.21
CA LEU A 15 -6.31 -8.77 0.29
C LEU A 15 -6.41 -7.30 0.67
N ILE A 16 -7.57 -6.82 1.13
CA ILE A 16 -7.72 -5.46 1.67
C ILE A 16 -6.78 -5.25 2.87
N LEU A 17 -6.79 -6.17 3.84
CA LEU A 17 -5.91 -6.06 5.01
C LEU A 17 -4.43 -6.18 4.63
N CYS A 18 -4.09 -7.07 3.70
CA CYS A 18 -2.73 -7.19 3.15
C CYS A 18 -2.28 -5.88 2.52
N SER A 19 -3.15 -5.23 1.74
CA SER A 19 -2.84 -3.93 1.13
C SER A 19 -2.55 -2.85 2.18
N GLU A 20 -3.29 -2.84 3.29
CA GLU A 20 -3.06 -1.84 4.35
C GLU A 20 -1.78 -2.13 5.14
N LYS A 21 -1.53 -3.41 5.48
CA LYS A 21 -0.26 -3.82 6.10
C LYS A 21 0.92 -3.46 5.22
N ALA A 22 0.82 -3.71 3.92
CA ALA A 22 1.81 -3.31 2.93
C ALA A 22 2.00 -1.78 2.89
N ALA A 23 0.91 -1.00 2.93
CA ALA A 23 0.97 0.45 2.98
C ALA A 23 1.64 0.97 4.26
N VAL A 24 1.40 0.34 5.42
CA VAL A 24 2.11 0.64 6.68
C VAL A 24 3.61 0.38 6.55
N ILE A 25 4.01 -0.73 5.93
CA ILE A 25 5.43 -1.05 5.68
C ILE A 25 6.05 0.01 4.75
N ALA A 26 5.41 0.30 3.61
CA ALA A 26 5.87 1.29 2.64
C ALA A 26 6.08 2.67 3.29
N ARG A 27 5.11 3.14 4.09
CA ARG A 27 5.22 4.41 4.83
C ARG A 27 6.31 4.39 5.90
N THR A 28 6.50 3.26 6.57
CA THR A 28 7.51 3.10 7.62
C THR A 28 8.92 3.16 7.04
N ILE A 29 9.17 2.42 5.96
CA ILE A 29 10.44 2.47 5.21
C ILE A 29 10.69 3.88 4.68
N LYS A 30 9.67 4.51 4.06
CA LYS A 30 9.81 5.85 3.49
C LYS A 30 10.17 6.93 4.51
N ARG A 31 9.70 6.78 5.77
CA ARG A 31 10.00 7.73 6.86
C ARG A 31 11.45 7.69 7.34
N GLN A 32 12.20 6.64 7.03
CA GLN A 32 13.59 6.51 7.46
C GLN A 32 14.54 7.26 6.50
N THR A 33 14.40 8.58 6.46
CA THR A 33 15.11 9.45 5.50
C THR A 33 16.63 9.36 5.55
N GLY A 34 17.21 9.02 6.72
CA GLY A 34 18.66 8.92 6.89
C GLY A 34 19.31 7.77 6.13
N ILE A 35 18.56 6.69 5.85
CA ILE A 35 19.07 5.51 5.13
C ILE A 35 18.22 5.11 3.93
N PHE A 36 17.10 5.81 3.65
CA PHE A 36 16.15 5.40 2.61
C PHE A 36 16.81 5.12 1.24
N GLN A 37 17.72 5.99 0.81
CA GLN A 37 18.39 5.82 -0.49
C GLN A 37 19.28 4.56 -0.54
N THR A 38 19.76 4.05 0.60
CA THR A 38 20.50 2.77 0.66
C THR A 38 19.57 1.57 0.52
N LEU A 39 18.26 1.77 0.68
CA LEU A 39 17.21 0.77 0.53
C LEU A 39 16.62 0.73 -0.89
N VAL A 40 17.23 1.45 -1.84
CA VAL A 40 16.92 1.42 -3.27
C VAL A 40 18.08 0.75 -4.02
N GLN A 41 17.79 -0.24 -4.85
CA GLN A 41 18.79 -1.01 -5.61
C GLN A 41 18.40 -1.05 -7.08
N VAL A 42 19.41 -0.93 -7.96
CA VAL A 42 19.23 -1.15 -9.39
C VAL A 42 19.07 -2.65 -9.62
N LYS A 43 18.06 -3.04 -10.41
CA LYS A 43 17.83 -4.44 -10.77
C LYS A 43 18.96 -4.96 -11.67
N ASP A 44 19.36 -6.19 -11.42
CA ASP A 44 20.34 -6.91 -12.23
C ASP A 44 19.80 -7.08 -13.66
N SER A 45 20.68 -7.20 -14.66
CA SER A 45 20.25 -7.32 -16.07
C SER A 45 19.33 -8.52 -16.38
N THR A 46 19.31 -9.53 -15.51
CA THR A 46 18.42 -10.70 -15.62
C THR A 46 17.00 -10.44 -15.09
N GLU A 47 16.82 -9.39 -14.31
CA GLU A 47 15.57 -8.99 -13.65
C GLU A 47 15.04 -7.66 -14.20
N ALA A 48 15.93 -6.82 -14.73
CA ALA A 48 15.60 -5.51 -15.25
C ALA A 48 14.68 -5.57 -16.47
N ASN A 49 13.63 -4.75 -16.43
CA ASN A 49 12.75 -4.49 -17.54
C ASN A 49 13.44 -3.58 -18.56
N LEU A 50 13.68 -4.13 -19.76
CA LEU A 50 14.37 -3.45 -20.87
C LEU A 50 13.70 -2.17 -21.37
N ARG A 51 12.46 -1.89 -20.94
CA ARG A 51 11.75 -0.65 -21.28
C ARG A 51 12.30 0.58 -20.54
N PHE A 52 12.99 0.39 -19.42
CA PHE A 52 13.53 1.48 -18.61
C PHE A 52 15.04 1.63 -18.80
N SER A 53 15.53 2.88 -18.71
CA SER A 53 16.97 3.18 -18.78
C SER A 53 17.70 2.75 -17.50
N VAL A 54 17.03 2.82 -16.36
CA VAL A 54 17.46 2.28 -15.07
C VAL A 54 16.21 1.71 -14.40
N ASP A 55 16.21 0.41 -14.13
CA ASP A 55 15.14 -0.28 -13.42
C ASP A 55 15.57 -0.51 -11.97
N VAL A 56 14.72 -0.20 -11.01
CA VAL A 56 15.05 -0.22 -9.58
C VAL A 56 14.01 -1.02 -8.80
N LYS A 57 14.45 -1.57 -7.66
CA LYS A 57 13.58 -2.09 -6.61
C LYS A 57 13.96 -1.48 -5.28
N THR A 58 13.05 -1.53 -4.33
CA THR A 58 13.30 -1.12 -2.96
C THR A 58 13.19 -2.28 -1.98
N LEU A 59 13.71 -2.09 -0.76
CA LEU A 59 13.46 -3.05 0.32
C LEU A 59 11.95 -3.22 0.57
N ALA A 60 11.16 -2.16 0.37
CA ALA A 60 9.71 -2.23 0.52
C ALA A 60 9.11 -3.24 -0.45
N ASP A 61 9.57 -3.26 -1.72
CA ASP A 61 9.05 -4.20 -2.72
C ASP A 61 9.24 -5.66 -2.30
N VAL A 62 10.49 -6.00 -1.95
CA VAL A 62 10.86 -7.36 -1.54
C VAL A 62 10.14 -7.77 -0.26
N LEU A 63 10.11 -6.88 0.74
CA LEU A 63 9.53 -7.20 2.04
C LEU A 63 8.00 -7.32 1.99
N ILE A 64 7.32 -6.41 1.29
CA ILE A 64 5.86 -6.43 1.13
C ILE A 64 5.43 -7.70 0.43
N GLN A 65 6.10 -8.09 -0.65
CA GLN A 65 5.76 -9.30 -1.39
C GLN A 65 5.86 -10.54 -0.48
N GLU A 66 6.93 -10.68 0.29
CA GLU A 66 7.12 -11.81 1.19
C GLU A 66 6.15 -11.79 2.39
N VAL A 67 5.78 -10.62 2.90
CA VAL A 67 4.74 -10.45 3.93
C VAL A 67 3.38 -10.92 3.41
N VAL A 68 2.99 -10.51 2.20
CA VAL A 68 1.70 -10.93 1.62
C VAL A 68 1.67 -12.44 1.37
N LYS A 69 2.76 -13.03 0.86
CA LYS A 69 2.91 -14.49 0.71
C LYS A 69 2.72 -15.21 2.05
N TYR A 70 3.36 -14.72 3.10
CA TYR A 70 3.31 -15.30 4.43
C TYR A 70 1.90 -15.22 5.04
N ASP A 71 1.30 -14.03 5.06
CA ASP A 71 -0.02 -13.81 5.67
C ASP A 71 -1.12 -14.61 4.95
N LEU A 72 -1.11 -14.64 3.61
CA LEU A 72 -2.09 -15.43 2.86
C LEU A 72 -1.91 -16.93 3.08
N ASN A 73 -0.68 -17.41 3.23
CA ASN A 73 -0.43 -18.82 3.54
C ASN A 73 -0.83 -19.19 4.98
N LEU A 74 -0.72 -18.27 5.94
CA LEU A 74 -1.24 -18.48 7.30
C LEU A 74 -2.77 -18.62 7.30
N LEU A 75 -3.46 -17.79 6.53
CA LEU A 75 -4.92 -17.82 6.44
C LEU A 75 -5.44 -18.98 5.58
N PHE A 76 -4.70 -19.31 4.52
CA PHE A 76 -5.04 -20.34 3.55
C PHE A 76 -3.82 -21.25 3.34
N PRO A 77 -3.66 -22.30 4.17
CA PRO A 77 -2.49 -23.17 4.11
C PRO A 77 -2.23 -23.77 2.72
N GLY A 78 -1.01 -23.61 2.22
CA GLY A 78 -0.59 -24.07 0.89
C GLY A 78 -0.69 -23.01 -0.21
N PHE A 79 -1.17 -21.80 0.12
CA PHE A 79 -1.37 -20.73 -0.85
C PHE A 79 -0.10 -19.92 -1.17
N ASN A 80 1.00 -20.10 -0.43
CA ASN A 80 2.26 -19.38 -0.68
C ASN A 80 2.78 -19.56 -2.12
N ASN A 81 2.61 -20.75 -2.71
CA ASN A 81 3.03 -21.05 -4.08
C ASN A 81 2.08 -20.46 -5.14
N SER A 82 0.95 -19.89 -4.71
CA SER A 82 -0.06 -19.25 -5.56
C SER A 82 -0.01 -17.73 -5.47
N VAL A 83 0.99 -17.15 -4.80
CA VAL A 83 1.21 -15.71 -4.72
C VAL A 83 2.47 -15.35 -5.52
N PHE A 84 2.26 -14.66 -6.63
CA PHE A 84 3.26 -14.24 -7.61
C PHE A 84 3.45 -12.73 -7.54
N GLY A 85 4.60 -12.23 -8.00
CA GLY A 85 4.84 -10.80 -8.12
C GLY A 85 6.10 -10.52 -8.92
N GLU A 86 6.44 -9.24 -9.07
CA GLU A 86 7.57 -8.78 -9.88
C GLU A 86 8.92 -9.13 -9.25
N GLU A 87 9.02 -9.09 -7.92
CA GLU A 87 10.31 -9.15 -7.26
C GLU A 87 10.76 -10.57 -6.91
N ASN A 88 12.08 -10.76 -6.87
CA ASN A 88 12.66 -11.88 -6.14
C ASN A 88 12.66 -11.59 -4.63
N ASN A 89 13.03 -12.59 -3.83
CA ASN A 89 13.12 -12.46 -2.38
C ASN A 89 14.54 -12.15 -1.89
N ARG A 90 15.40 -11.54 -2.73
CA ARG A 90 16.81 -11.26 -2.42
C ARG A 90 17.07 -9.77 -2.37
N PHE A 91 17.82 -9.35 -1.35
CA PHE A 91 18.21 -7.95 -1.18
C PHE A 91 19.64 -7.86 -0.64
N SER A 92 20.43 -6.91 -1.13
CA SER A 92 21.82 -6.75 -0.68
C SER A 92 21.91 -5.85 0.54
N GLY A 93 22.66 -6.27 1.56
CA GLY A 93 22.90 -5.49 2.77
C GLY A 93 24.06 -4.51 2.62
N SER A 94 24.25 -3.67 3.64
CA SER A 94 25.30 -2.65 3.68
C SER A 94 26.72 -3.24 3.65
N SER A 95 26.90 -4.47 4.12
CA SER A 95 28.15 -5.23 4.02
C SER A 95 28.44 -5.78 2.61
N GLY A 96 27.51 -5.63 1.65
CA GLY A 96 27.56 -6.26 0.33
C GLY A 96 27.08 -7.71 0.31
N LYS A 97 26.72 -8.28 1.47
CA LYS A 97 26.13 -9.63 1.57
C LYS A 97 24.68 -9.58 1.08
N THR A 98 24.32 -10.46 0.15
CA THR A 98 22.91 -10.64 -0.22
C THR A 98 22.20 -11.54 0.79
N VAL A 99 21.09 -11.06 1.33
CA VAL A 99 20.18 -11.82 2.19
C VAL A 99 19.00 -12.33 1.37
N THR A 100 18.46 -13.49 1.77
CA THR A 100 17.19 -14.02 1.25
C THR A 100 16.13 -13.75 2.30
N ILE A 101 15.16 -12.90 1.97
CA ILE A 101 14.06 -12.54 2.85
C ILE A 101 13.00 -13.63 2.71
N GLN A 102 12.77 -14.36 3.80
CA GLN A 102 11.67 -15.32 3.89
C GLN A 102 11.15 -15.30 5.32
N LEU A 103 9.85 -15.02 5.47
CA LEU A 103 9.26 -14.93 6.80
C LEU A 103 9.18 -16.31 7.45
N SER A 104 9.81 -16.43 8.61
CA SER A 104 9.82 -17.65 9.44
C SER A 104 9.55 -17.34 10.91
N SER A 105 10.30 -16.40 11.49
CA SER A 105 10.02 -15.79 12.79
C SER A 105 10.40 -14.32 12.79
N ARG A 106 9.86 -13.58 13.77
CA ARG A 106 10.16 -12.16 13.96
C ARG A 106 11.64 -11.92 14.24
N GLU A 107 12.24 -12.73 15.10
CA GLU A 107 13.66 -12.65 15.48
C GLU A 107 14.56 -12.91 14.27
N ASN A 108 14.25 -13.96 13.49
CA ASN A 108 15.01 -14.28 12.29
C ASN A 108 14.95 -13.14 11.25
N LEU A 109 13.76 -12.56 11.04
CA LEU A 109 13.61 -11.43 10.13
C LEU A 109 14.37 -10.20 10.63
N ALA A 110 14.31 -9.89 11.92
CA ALA A 110 15.08 -8.79 12.50
C ALA A 110 16.58 -9.00 12.24
N ASP A 111 17.13 -10.18 12.52
CA ASP A 111 18.54 -10.52 12.29
C ASP A 111 18.95 -10.36 10.82
N LEU A 112 18.08 -10.78 9.88
CA LEU A 112 18.31 -10.60 8.45
C LEU A 112 18.31 -9.12 8.04
N LEU A 113 17.42 -8.32 8.63
CA LEU A 113 17.26 -6.91 8.29
C LEU A 113 18.33 -6.00 8.88
N VAL A 114 18.98 -6.36 10.00
CA VAL A 114 20.02 -5.52 10.64
C VAL A 114 21.12 -5.12 9.64
N ASP A 115 21.66 -6.07 8.87
CA ASP A 115 22.71 -5.77 7.87
C ASP A 115 22.17 -4.91 6.71
N VAL A 116 20.92 -5.14 6.30
CA VAL A 116 20.24 -4.35 5.26
C VAL A 116 20.01 -2.92 5.68
N LEU A 117 19.69 -2.70 6.95
CA LEU A 117 19.33 -1.41 7.52
C LEU A 117 20.52 -0.68 8.14
N GLY A 118 21.75 -0.95 7.68
CA GLY A 118 22.95 -0.24 8.13
C GLY A 118 23.30 -0.48 9.60
N ASN A 119 22.98 -1.66 10.13
CA ASN A 119 23.10 -2.05 11.54
C ASN A 119 22.14 -1.30 12.49
N ASP A 120 21.06 -0.71 11.97
CA ASP A 120 19.98 -0.14 12.77
C ASP A 120 19.08 -1.25 13.34
N LEU A 121 19.46 -1.76 14.52
CA LEU A 121 18.75 -2.83 15.21
C LEU A 121 17.33 -2.41 15.64
N ASP A 122 17.14 -1.15 16.03
CA ASP A 122 15.84 -0.66 16.47
C ASP A 122 14.86 -0.62 15.29
N PHE A 123 15.32 -0.15 14.14
CA PHE A 123 14.52 -0.13 12.93
C PHE A 123 14.25 -1.54 12.38
N ALA A 124 15.23 -2.44 12.45
CA ALA A 124 15.05 -3.85 12.10
C ALA A 124 13.98 -4.52 12.97
N ASN A 125 14.03 -4.29 14.29
CA ASN A 125 13.02 -4.79 15.22
C ASN A 125 11.65 -4.18 14.92
N GLN A 126 11.56 -2.87 14.68
CA GLN A 126 10.31 -2.20 14.34
C GLN A 126 9.67 -2.77 13.07
N LEU A 127 10.44 -2.94 11.99
CA LEU A 127 9.94 -3.51 10.75
C LEU A 127 9.53 -4.97 10.92
N SER A 128 10.33 -5.77 11.62
CA SER A 128 9.98 -7.17 11.91
C SER A 128 8.67 -7.29 12.70
N GLU A 129 8.45 -6.41 13.67
CA GLU A 129 7.22 -6.35 14.48
C GLU A 129 6.00 -6.03 13.60
N ILE A 130 6.12 -5.07 12.67
CA ILE A 130 5.04 -4.77 11.72
C ILE A 130 4.76 -5.97 10.81
N CYS A 131 5.81 -6.63 10.30
CA CYS A 131 5.69 -7.78 9.38
C CYS A 131 5.02 -8.99 10.03
N PHE A 132 5.24 -9.23 11.33
CA PHE A 132 4.64 -10.35 12.06
C PHE A 132 3.37 -9.99 12.82
N ARG A 133 2.95 -8.72 12.81
CA ARG A 133 1.70 -8.31 13.44
C ARG A 133 0.52 -9.03 12.77
N PRO A 134 -0.44 -9.58 13.56
CA PRO A 134 -1.62 -10.26 13.02
C PRO A 134 -2.37 -9.38 12.01
N LEU A 135 -2.78 -9.98 10.90
CA LEU A 135 -3.37 -9.25 9.77
C LEU A 135 -4.66 -8.52 10.18
N GLU A 136 -5.44 -9.11 11.09
CA GLU A 136 -6.68 -8.52 11.60
C GLU A 136 -6.45 -7.21 12.37
N SER A 137 -5.25 -6.96 12.90
CA SER A 137 -4.96 -5.70 13.61
C SER A 137 -5.01 -4.47 12.69
N PHE A 138 -4.81 -4.67 11.39
CA PHE A 138 -4.88 -3.61 10.37
C PHE A 138 -6.31 -3.26 9.97
N GLN A 139 -7.32 -3.95 10.54
CA GLN A 139 -8.73 -3.61 10.40
C GLN A 139 -9.11 -2.30 11.10
N THR A 140 -8.26 -1.76 11.98
CA THR A 140 -8.59 -0.59 12.81
C THR A 140 -8.48 0.76 12.07
N GLN A 141 -7.90 0.80 10.87
CA GLN A 141 -7.73 2.02 10.08
C GLN A 141 -8.84 2.27 9.04
N PHE A 142 -9.69 1.27 8.81
CA PHE A 142 -10.87 1.34 7.96
C PHE A 142 -11.91 0.36 8.51
N SER A 143 -13.19 0.71 8.62
CA SER A 143 -14.22 -0.30 8.92
C SER A 143 -14.37 -1.28 7.75
N VAL A 144 -13.46 -2.25 7.64
CA VAL A 144 -13.52 -3.35 6.65
C VAL A 144 -14.82 -4.14 6.81
N CYS A 145 -15.43 -4.10 7.99
CA CYS A 145 -16.77 -4.65 8.24
C CYS A 145 -17.82 -4.05 7.27
N ASN A 146 -17.78 -2.73 7.06
CA ASN A 146 -18.79 -2.03 6.26
C ASN A 146 -18.55 -2.25 4.77
N ILE A 147 -17.29 -2.43 4.34
CA ILE A 147 -16.94 -2.66 2.92
C ILE A 147 -17.69 -3.88 2.37
N TRP A 148 -17.85 -4.94 3.15
CA TRP A 148 -18.54 -6.15 2.67
C TRP A 148 -20.05 -5.96 2.55
N GLU A 149 -20.68 -5.31 3.52
CA GLU A 149 -22.12 -5.00 3.47
C GLU A 149 -22.42 -4.00 2.34
N ASP A 150 -21.55 -3.02 2.16
CA ASP A 150 -21.60 -2.06 1.06
C ASP A 150 -21.36 -2.74 -0.30
N LEU A 151 -20.44 -3.70 -0.39
CA LEU A 151 -20.21 -4.47 -1.63
C LEU A 151 -21.39 -5.37 -1.96
N ILE A 152 -21.95 -6.12 -1.00
CA ILE A 152 -23.14 -6.95 -1.24
C ILE A 152 -24.30 -6.09 -1.72
N SER A 153 -24.54 -4.96 -1.06
CA SER A 153 -25.68 -4.09 -1.37
C SER A 153 -25.55 -3.38 -2.71
N ASN A 154 -24.32 -3.08 -3.16
CA ASN A 154 -24.09 -2.27 -4.37
C ASN A 154 -23.53 -3.04 -5.57
N CYS A 155 -22.98 -4.25 -5.41
CA CYS A 155 -22.32 -4.99 -6.50
C CYS A 155 -23.09 -6.25 -6.91
N ASN A 156 -23.89 -6.15 -7.98
CA ASN A 156 -24.56 -7.31 -8.62
C ASN A 156 -23.58 -8.40 -9.13
N SER A 157 -22.31 -8.04 -9.36
CA SER A 157 -21.26 -8.96 -9.81
C SER A 157 -20.76 -9.93 -8.73
N LEU A 158 -21.06 -9.68 -7.45
CA LEU A 158 -20.60 -10.52 -6.33
C LEU A 158 -21.16 -11.95 -6.41
N PHE A 159 -22.38 -12.13 -6.94
CA PHE A 159 -22.97 -13.45 -7.13
C PHE A 159 -22.18 -14.36 -8.07
N LYS A 160 -21.41 -13.80 -9.02
CA LYS A 160 -20.59 -14.58 -9.96
C LYS A 160 -19.31 -15.12 -9.33
N ILE A 161 -18.79 -14.46 -8.29
CA ILE A 161 -17.56 -14.87 -7.60
C ILE A 161 -17.83 -15.77 -6.40
N THR A 162 -19.07 -15.81 -5.88
CA THR A 162 -19.53 -16.76 -4.85
C THR A 162 -20.03 -18.10 -5.42
N ASP A 163 -19.78 -18.37 -6.70
CA ASP A 163 -20.11 -19.62 -7.38
C ASP A 163 -19.36 -20.81 -6.73
N ILE A 164 -19.97 -21.99 -6.72
CA ILE A 164 -19.41 -23.23 -6.16
C ILE A 164 -18.07 -23.59 -6.82
N LYS A 165 -17.86 -23.21 -8.10
CA LYS A 165 -16.57 -23.40 -8.77
C LYS A 165 -15.38 -22.71 -8.07
N TYR A 166 -15.66 -21.72 -7.23
CA TYR A 166 -14.69 -20.93 -6.46
C TYR A 166 -14.65 -21.31 -4.97
N SER A 167 -15.01 -22.56 -4.66
CA SER A 167 -14.98 -23.11 -3.30
C SER A 167 -13.64 -23.71 -2.89
N ASP A 168 -12.74 -23.98 -3.85
CA ASP A 168 -11.40 -24.48 -3.61
C ASP A 168 -10.37 -23.34 -3.70
N ILE A 169 -9.47 -23.28 -2.71
CA ILE A 169 -8.37 -22.32 -2.68
C ILE A 169 -7.38 -22.55 -3.82
N GLY A 170 -7.20 -23.80 -4.27
CA GLY A 170 -6.31 -24.15 -5.38
C GLY A 170 -6.75 -23.56 -6.72
N THR A 171 -7.99 -23.09 -6.84
CA THR A 171 -8.50 -22.40 -8.04
C THR A 171 -7.91 -21.01 -8.20
N PHE A 172 -7.35 -20.41 -7.15
CA PHE A 172 -6.93 -19.02 -7.16
C PHE A 172 -5.41 -18.84 -7.25
N GLY A 173 -5.01 -17.79 -7.95
CA GLY A 173 -3.70 -17.17 -7.81
C GLY A 173 -3.83 -15.70 -7.42
N VAL A 174 -2.79 -15.16 -6.79
CA VAL A 174 -2.64 -13.72 -6.52
C VAL A 174 -1.41 -13.22 -7.24
N TRP A 175 -1.54 -12.09 -7.92
CA TRP A 175 -0.42 -11.32 -8.43
C TRP A 175 -0.30 -10.03 -7.61
N ILE A 176 0.90 -9.73 -7.11
CA ILE A 176 1.20 -8.50 -6.39
C ILE A 176 2.19 -7.64 -7.16
N ASP A 177 1.86 -6.36 -7.29
CA ASP A 177 2.82 -5.28 -7.54
C ASP A 177 3.00 -4.53 -6.21
N PRO A 178 4.11 -4.79 -5.48
CA PRO A 178 4.27 -4.30 -4.11
C PRO A 178 4.30 -2.78 -3.99
N ILE A 179 4.96 -2.10 -4.95
CA ILE A 179 5.05 -0.65 -5.08
C ILE A 179 5.05 -0.32 -6.58
N ASP A 180 3.85 -0.18 -7.13
CA ASP A 180 3.70 0.39 -8.47
C ASP A 180 4.15 1.86 -8.45
N SER A 181 4.74 2.30 -9.56
CA SER A 181 5.51 3.54 -9.66
C SER A 181 6.71 3.58 -8.69
N THR A 182 7.49 2.48 -8.65
CA THR A 182 8.71 2.36 -7.83
C THR A 182 9.67 3.53 -8.02
N ALA A 183 9.77 4.09 -9.23
CA ALA A 183 10.60 5.26 -9.52
C ALA A 183 10.16 6.52 -8.76
N ASP A 184 8.86 6.70 -8.53
CA ASP A 184 8.32 7.81 -7.73
C ASP A 184 8.52 7.54 -6.24
N TYR A 185 8.36 6.28 -5.81
CA TYR A 185 8.65 5.87 -4.43
C TYR A 185 10.13 6.03 -4.07
N ALA A 186 11.04 5.72 -4.98
CA ALA A 186 12.49 5.72 -4.77
C ALA A 186 13.14 7.11 -4.65
N GLN A 187 12.40 8.20 -4.89
CA GLN A 187 12.96 9.55 -4.82
C GLN A 187 13.20 9.99 -3.38
N ASP A 188 14.29 10.70 -3.10
CA ASP A 188 14.63 11.17 -1.74
C ASP A 188 13.65 12.19 -1.12
N GLN A 189 12.71 12.74 -1.88
CA GLN A 189 11.81 13.80 -1.41
C GLN A 189 10.45 13.24 -1.01
N PHE A 190 9.94 13.66 0.15
CA PHE A 190 8.50 13.72 0.37
C PHE A 190 7.93 14.82 -0.51
N ASP A 191 6.74 14.61 -1.06
CA ASP A 191 6.09 15.58 -1.93
C ASP A 191 6.19 17.00 -1.34
N LYS A 192 6.76 17.94 -2.10
CA LYS A 192 6.78 19.37 -1.75
C LYS A 192 5.41 19.99 -1.98
N PHE A 193 4.36 19.43 -1.38
CA PHE A 193 3.06 20.07 -1.39
C PHE A 193 3.05 21.23 -0.39
N HIS A 194 3.20 22.46 -0.89
CA HIS A 194 2.85 23.66 -0.15
C HIS A 194 1.35 23.92 -0.34
N PHE A 195 0.51 23.24 0.44
CA PHE A 195 -0.88 23.70 0.61
C PHE A 195 -0.87 24.81 1.66
N ILE A 196 -1.06 26.05 1.22
CA ILE A 196 -1.30 27.17 2.14
C ILE A 196 -2.67 26.93 2.78
N SER A 197 -2.67 26.64 4.07
CA SER A 197 -3.87 26.60 4.92
C SER A 197 -4.48 28.01 5.00
N THR A 198 -5.59 28.26 4.31
CA THR A 198 -6.38 29.50 4.47
C THR A 198 -7.24 29.40 5.73
N ASN A 199 -6.67 29.73 6.90
CA ASN A 199 -7.46 30.12 8.06
C ASN A 199 -7.68 31.64 7.98
N SER A 200 -8.75 32.08 7.32
CA SER A 200 -9.34 33.38 7.62
C SER A 200 -10.78 33.47 7.13
N SER A 201 -11.68 33.57 8.10
CA SER A 201 -13.07 34.00 7.96
C SER A 201 -13.18 35.35 7.24
N SER A 202 -13.97 35.37 6.16
CA SER A 202 -14.61 36.50 5.47
C SER A 202 -13.72 37.68 5.01
N THR A 203 -13.51 37.83 3.70
CA THR A 203 -14.13 38.86 2.83
C THR A 203 -13.31 39.04 1.53
N HIS A 204 -14.02 39.09 0.40
CA HIS A 204 -13.54 39.36 -0.97
C HIS A 204 -12.58 38.34 -1.60
N LEU A 205 -13.16 37.39 -2.33
CA LEU A 205 -12.46 36.55 -3.30
C LEU A 205 -11.74 37.42 -4.34
N SER A 206 -10.42 37.49 -4.25
CA SER A 206 -9.57 38.04 -5.30
C SER A 206 -8.40 37.11 -5.60
N GLY A 207 -8.11 36.97 -6.89
CA GLY A 207 -6.81 36.59 -7.44
C GLY A 207 -6.36 35.13 -7.38
N ILE A 208 -6.76 34.30 -6.41
CA ILE A 208 -6.26 32.90 -6.31
C ILE A 208 -7.38 31.93 -5.91
N GLU A 209 -8.24 32.33 -4.98
CA GLU A 209 -9.38 31.50 -4.56
C GLU A 209 -10.44 31.31 -5.66
N LEU A 210 -10.67 32.34 -6.48
CA LEU A 210 -11.56 32.26 -7.64
C LEU A 210 -10.98 31.32 -8.70
N ASP A 211 -9.65 31.31 -8.87
CA ASP A 211 -8.96 30.44 -9.82
C ASP A 211 -9.01 28.96 -9.39
N ASN A 212 -8.98 28.69 -8.07
CA ASN A 212 -9.11 27.33 -7.53
C ASN A 212 -10.55 26.79 -7.65
N LEU A 213 -11.56 27.63 -7.34
CA LEU A 213 -12.97 27.26 -7.50
C LEU A 213 -13.33 27.06 -8.98
N ASN A 214 -12.77 27.89 -9.87
CA ASN A 214 -12.91 27.72 -11.31
C ASN A 214 -12.21 26.46 -11.81
N GLN A 215 -11.05 26.07 -11.25
CA GLN A 215 -10.37 24.82 -11.59
C GLN A 215 -11.14 23.57 -11.15
N ILE A 216 -11.74 23.58 -9.96
CA ILE A 216 -12.56 22.46 -9.46
C ILE A 216 -13.85 22.33 -10.28
N ASN A 217 -14.51 23.44 -10.63
CA ASN A 217 -15.68 23.38 -11.49
C ASN A 217 -15.30 22.94 -12.92
N HIS A 218 -14.15 23.38 -13.44
CA HIS A 218 -13.62 22.91 -14.73
C HIS A 218 -13.27 21.42 -14.75
N PHE A 219 -12.90 20.82 -13.61
CA PHE A 219 -12.62 19.38 -13.50
C PHE A 219 -13.85 18.53 -13.81
N PHE A 220 -15.03 18.94 -13.32
CA PHE A 220 -16.30 18.23 -13.59
C PHE A 220 -16.81 18.47 -15.03
N ASP A 221 -16.44 19.60 -15.64
CA ASP A 221 -16.87 19.96 -16.99
C ASP A 221 -15.92 19.44 -18.09
N ASN A 222 -14.64 19.19 -17.79
CA ASN A 222 -13.65 18.72 -18.77
C ASN A 222 -12.50 17.91 -18.09
N PRO A 223 -12.70 16.60 -17.84
CA PRO A 223 -11.79 15.77 -17.04
C PRO A 223 -10.39 15.57 -17.64
N THR A 224 -10.16 15.98 -18.89
CA THR A 224 -8.87 15.85 -19.59
C THR A 224 -7.90 17.01 -19.35
N SER A 225 -8.33 18.11 -18.74
CA SER A 225 -7.52 19.34 -18.65
C SER A 225 -6.59 19.43 -17.42
N LEU A 226 -6.74 18.54 -16.44
CA LEU A 226 -6.02 18.57 -15.15
C LEU A 226 -5.36 17.23 -14.77
N ILE A 227 -5.04 16.37 -15.75
CA ILE A 227 -4.06 15.30 -15.49
C ILE A 227 -2.66 15.94 -15.49
N ARG A 228 -2.32 16.67 -14.43
CA ARG A 228 -0.91 16.79 -14.05
C ARG A 228 -0.53 15.44 -13.46
N PHE A 229 -0.04 14.53 -14.30
CA PHE A 229 0.85 13.47 -13.86
C PHE A 229 2.03 14.16 -13.20
N TYR A 230 2.00 14.30 -11.88
CA TYR A 230 3.13 14.83 -11.15
C TYR A 230 4.17 13.73 -11.10
N HIS A 231 5.01 13.65 -12.12
CA HIS A 231 6.19 12.78 -12.12
C HIS A 231 6.96 13.01 -10.81
N GLY A 232 7.32 11.92 -10.14
CA GLY A 232 8.03 11.97 -8.87
C GLY A 232 7.19 12.23 -7.64
N SER A 233 5.87 11.99 -7.71
CA SER A 233 5.00 12.19 -6.55
C SER A 233 4.58 10.90 -5.87
N LEU A 234 4.61 10.89 -4.53
CA LEU A 234 4.19 9.74 -3.73
C LEU A 234 2.70 9.42 -3.91
N ILE A 235 1.88 10.35 -4.40
CA ILE A 235 0.46 10.09 -4.70
C ILE A 235 0.27 9.09 -5.86
N ASN A 236 1.27 8.95 -6.74
CA ASN A 236 1.24 7.98 -7.82
C ASN A 236 1.55 6.56 -7.34
N VAL A 237 2.13 6.42 -6.15
CA VAL A 237 2.52 5.12 -5.60
C VAL A 237 1.27 4.35 -5.21
N THR A 238 1.15 3.14 -5.75
CA THR A 238 0.06 2.23 -5.41
C THR A 238 0.57 0.84 -5.05
N ILE A 239 -0.23 0.11 -4.29
CA ILE A 239 -0.02 -1.31 -4.00
C ILE A 239 -1.14 -2.05 -4.70
N LEU A 240 -0.79 -2.95 -5.60
CA LEU A 240 -1.74 -3.67 -6.45
C LEU A 240 -1.78 -5.14 -6.05
N LEU A 241 -2.96 -5.64 -5.74
CA LEU A 241 -3.22 -7.05 -5.47
C LEU A 241 -4.34 -7.54 -6.40
N GLY A 242 -3.99 -8.42 -7.33
CA GLY A 242 -4.92 -9.04 -8.27
C GLY A 242 -5.17 -10.50 -7.96
N LEU A 243 -6.41 -10.88 -7.64
CA LEU A 243 -6.84 -12.28 -7.57
C LEU A 243 -7.29 -12.73 -8.97
N PHE A 244 -6.80 -13.87 -9.43
CA PHE A 244 -7.17 -14.46 -10.71
C PHE A 244 -7.47 -15.95 -10.57
N ASP A 245 -8.22 -16.49 -11.53
CA ASP A 245 -8.44 -17.93 -11.68
C ASP A 245 -7.19 -18.58 -12.29
N TYR A 246 -6.55 -19.47 -11.54
CA TYR A 246 -5.28 -20.08 -11.90
C TYR A 246 -5.37 -20.93 -13.18
N SER A 247 -6.54 -21.51 -13.47
CA SER A 247 -6.71 -22.43 -14.60
C SER A 247 -6.82 -21.72 -15.95
N ASN A 248 -7.38 -20.52 -15.98
CA ASN A 248 -7.69 -19.80 -17.21
C ASN A 248 -7.11 -18.38 -17.27
N GLY A 249 -6.49 -17.90 -16.19
CA GLY A 249 -5.85 -16.58 -16.11
C GLY A 249 -6.81 -15.40 -16.02
N LEU A 250 -8.12 -15.62 -15.84
CA LEU A 250 -9.09 -14.53 -15.78
C LEU A 250 -8.96 -13.76 -14.44
N PRO A 251 -8.88 -12.42 -14.48
CA PRO A 251 -8.90 -11.61 -13.27
C PRO A 251 -10.29 -11.66 -12.62
N LEU A 252 -10.32 -11.80 -11.31
CA LEU A 252 -11.55 -11.94 -10.51
C LEU A 252 -11.74 -10.76 -9.54
N ILE A 253 -10.67 -10.35 -8.84
CA ILE A 253 -10.70 -9.29 -7.83
C ILE A 253 -9.44 -8.44 -7.97
N GLY A 254 -9.57 -7.13 -7.82
CA GLY A 254 -8.44 -6.20 -7.70
C GLY A 254 -8.57 -5.35 -6.46
N VAL A 255 -7.49 -5.22 -5.69
CA VAL A 255 -7.38 -4.28 -4.57
C VAL A 255 -6.25 -3.31 -4.91
N ILE A 256 -6.54 -2.02 -4.82
CA ILE A 256 -5.59 -0.92 -5.05
C ILE A 256 -5.55 -0.11 -3.76
N ASN A 257 -4.37 0.03 -3.17
CA ASN A 257 -4.15 0.91 -2.01
C ASN A 257 -3.17 2.02 -2.42
N GLN A 258 -3.51 3.27 -2.11
CA GLN A 258 -2.63 4.44 -2.31
C GLN A 258 -2.04 4.85 -0.96
N PRO A 259 -0.82 4.41 -0.60
CA PRO A 259 -0.31 4.53 0.77
C PRO A 259 -0.10 5.97 1.24
N PHE A 260 0.08 6.90 0.29
CA PHE A 260 0.43 8.30 0.51
C PHE A 260 -0.67 9.27 0.11
N TYR A 261 -1.91 8.79 -0.05
CA TYR A 261 -3.03 9.67 -0.36
C TYR A 261 -3.35 10.62 0.81
N LEU A 262 -3.35 11.92 0.53
CA LEU A 262 -3.59 12.99 1.50
C LEU A 262 -5.08 13.19 1.74
N ASN A 263 -5.69 12.42 2.64
CA ASN A 263 -7.09 12.66 3.05
C ASN A 263 -7.25 13.31 4.45
N ASN A 264 -6.17 13.44 5.23
CA ASN A 264 -6.28 13.66 6.69
C ASN A 264 -5.69 14.96 7.27
N ILE A 265 -5.22 15.92 6.47
CA ILE A 265 -4.89 17.25 7.03
C ILE A 265 -6.17 18.02 7.41
N ILE A 266 -7.30 17.76 6.74
CA ILE A 266 -8.55 18.50 6.97
C ILE A 266 -9.27 18.04 8.26
N ASN A 267 -9.21 16.76 8.62
CA ASN A 267 -9.94 16.24 9.78
C ASN A 267 -9.24 16.49 11.13
N SER A 268 -7.91 16.62 11.15
CA SER A 268 -7.17 16.97 12.38
C SER A 268 -7.34 18.45 12.74
N LEU A 269 -7.43 19.35 11.75
CA LEU A 269 -7.62 20.79 11.99
C LEU A 269 -9.03 21.14 12.51
N ASN A 270 -10.02 20.30 12.24
CA ASN A 270 -11.40 20.53 12.69
C ASN A 270 -11.66 20.06 14.14
N ASN A 271 -10.86 19.15 14.68
CA ASN A 271 -11.06 18.63 16.04
C ASN A 271 -10.38 19.49 17.12
N ASP A 272 -9.39 20.32 16.76
CA ASP A 272 -8.73 21.22 17.72
C ASP A 272 -9.51 22.53 17.96
N ASN A 273 -10.57 22.80 17.19
CA ASN A 273 -11.39 24.02 17.33
C ASN A 273 -12.60 23.87 18.27
N HIS A 274 -12.76 22.74 18.98
CA HIS A 274 -13.91 22.51 19.87
C HIS A 274 -13.59 22.49 21.38
N LEU A 275 -12.38 22.85 21.80
CA LEU A 275 -12.08 23.16 23.21
C LEU A 275 -11.64 24.63 23.36
N SER A 276 -12.61 25.53 23.59
CA SER A 276 -12.54 26.65 24.55
C SER A 276 -13.55 27.76 24.19
N THR A 277 -14.82 27.58 24.53
CA THR A 277 -15.73 28.71 24.73
C THR A 277 -16.72 28.37 25.84
N ASP A 278 -16.23 28.13 27.04
CA ASP A 278 -16.99 28.31 28.27
C ASP A 278 -15.99 28.77 29.34
N GLU A 279 -16.38 29.78 30.11
CA GLU A 279 -15.60 30.56 31.11
C GLU A 279 -14.93 31.87 30.63
N ILE A 280 -15.76 32.85 30.22
CA ILE A 280 -15.60 34.25 30.69
C ILE A 280 -16.97 34.85 30.99
N LYS A 281 -17.48 34.60 32.21
CA LYS A 281 -18.10 35.57 33.14
C LYS A 281 -18.73 34.87 34.34
#